data_AF-A0A2M6WBH8-F1
#
_entry.id   AF-A0A2M6WBH8-F1
#
_cell.length_a   1.000
_cell.length_b   1.000
_cell.length_c   1.000
_cell.angle_alpha   90.00
_cell.angle_beta   90.00
_cell.angle_gamma   90.00
#
_symmetry.space_group_name_H-M   'P 1'
#
loop_
_entity.id
_entity.type
_entity.pdbx_description
1 polymer ?
#
loop_
_entity_poly.entity_id
_entity_poly.type
_entity_poly.pdbx_seq_one_letter_code
_entity_poly.pdbx_strand_id
1 'polypeptide(L)' 'MSTIKTDHKKNTPLVFIILDGWGNSPYKKGNAVRLAKTPVIDSLIKKYPHAELLTHGKR' A
#
# COMPACT_ATOMS: atom_id res chain seq x y z
N MET A 1 34.12 2.75 -36.11
CA MET A 1 33.39 3.70 -35.24
C MET A 1 32.36 2.90 -34.45
N SER A 2 32.60 2.70 -33.15
CA SER A 2 31.69 1.97 -32.25
C SER A 2 30.77 2.98 -31.57
N THR A 3 29.46 2.82 -31.74
CA THR A 3 28.46 3.68 -31.12
C THR A 3 28.30 3.29 -29.65
N ILE A 4 28.64 4.20 -28.74
CA ILE A 4 28.38 4.06 -27.31
C ILE A 4 26.85 4.05 -27.10
N LYS A 5 26.29 2.92 -26.68
CA LYS A 5 24.90 2.85 -26.19
C LYS A 5 24.90 3.37 -24.75
N THR A 6 24.34 4.56 -24.52
CA THR A 6 24.05 5.05 -23.18
C THR A 6 22.77 4.41 -22.68
N ASP A 7 22.87 3.57 -21.64
CA ASP A 7 21.72 2.91 -21.02
C ASP A 7 20.95 3.93 -20.16
N HIS A 8 19.89 4.50 -20.72
CA HIS A 8 19.04 5.47 -20.04
C HIS A 8 18.13 4.74 -19.05
N LYS A 9 18.59 4.57 -17.81
CA LYS A 9 17.78 4.01 -16.72
C LYS A 9 16.54 4.88 -16.50
N LYS A 10 15.37 4.35 -16.84
CA LYS A 10 14.08 5.03 -16.64
C LYS A 10 13.79 5.13 -15.14
N ASN A 11 13.87 6.33 -14.59
CA ASN A 11 13.46 6.59 -13.21
C ASN A 11 11.93 6.52 -13.14
N THR A 12 11.41 5.48 -12.48
CA THR A 12 9.97 5.35 -12.21
C THR A 12 9.72 5.88 -10.80
N PRO A 13 8.91 6.94 -10.64
CA PRO A 13 8.60 7.48 -9.31
C PRO A 13 7.88 6.44 -8.46
N LEU A 14 8.29 6.33 -7.19
CA LEU A 14 7.69 5.45 -6.20
C LEU A 14 7.26 6.31 -5.00
N VAL A 15 6.04 6.06 -4.51
CA VAL A 15 5.53 6.68 -3.28
C VAL A 15 5.33 5.59 -2.24
N PHE A 16 5.89 5.80 -1.05
CA PHE A 16 5.66 4.96 0.11
C PHE A 16 4.80 5.73 1.12
N ILE A 17 3.68 5.15 1.53
CA ILE A 17 2.69 5.78 2.40
C ILE A 17 2.49 4.90 3.64
N ILE A 18 2.59 5.50 4.82
CA ILE A 18 2.27 4.85 6.09
C ILE A 18 1.02 5.51 6.65
N LEU A 19 -0.02 4.70 6.88
CA LEU A 19 -1.22 5.12 7.60
C LEU A 19 -1.04 4.67 9.06
N ASP A 20 -0.58 5.57 9.93
CA ASP A 20 -0.35 5.25 11.34
C ASP A 20 -1.66 4.84 12.02
N GLY A 21 -1.63 3.78 12.82
CA GLY A 21 -2.81 3.21 13.46
C GLY A 21 -3.84 2.55 12.54
N TRP A 22 -3.54 2.31 11.26
CA TRP A 22 -4.45 1.67 10.31
C TRP A 22 -4.24 0.15 10.23
N GLY A 23 -5.19 -0.63 10.75
CA GLY A 23 -5.12 -2.09 10.76
C GLY A 23 -6.37 -2.77 10.22
N ASN A 24 -6.24 -4.04 9.81
CA ASN A 24 -7.39 -4.88 9.52
C ASN A 24 -7.84 -5.64 10.79
N SER A 25 -9.10 -5.50 11.15
CA SER A 25 -9.71 -6.16 12.30
C SER A 25 -11.01 -6.84 11.90
N PRO A 26 -11.25 -8.09 12.35
CA PRO A 26 -12.51 -8.79 12.08
C PRO A 26 -13.70 -8.16 12.81
N TYR A 27 -13.47 -7.42 13.90
CA TYR A 27 -14.52 -6.79 14.69
C TYR A 27 -15.05 -5.53 14.00
N LYS A 28 -16.38 -5.39 13.92
CA LYS A 28 -17.04 -4.20 13.36
C LYS A 28 -17.33 -3.13 14.40
N LYS A 29 -17.69 -3.53 15.63
CA LYS A 29 -18.04 -2.59 16.70
C LYS A 29 -16.79 -1.81 17.13
N GLY A 30 -16.87 -0.48 17.12
CA GLY A 30 -15.76 0.40 17.48
C GLY A 30 -14.62 0.45 16.46
N ASN A 31 -14.77 -0.19 15.29
CA ASN A 31 -13.75 -0.18 14.24
C ASN A 31 -13.89 1.08 13.39
N ALA A 32 -13.12 2.11 13.72
CA ALA A 32 -13.17 3.40 13.02
C ALA A 32 -12.86 3.27 11.53
N VAL A 33 -11.87 2.45 11.15
CA VAL A 33 -11.48 2.23 9.74
C VAL A 33 -12.67 1.67 8.95
N ARG A 34 -13.33 0.64 9.47
CA ARG A 34 -14.45 -0.02 8.78
C ARG A 34 -15.74 0.81 8.76
N LEU A 35 -15.92 1.70 9.73
CA LEU A 35 -17.09 2.57 9.83
C LEU A 35 -16.93 3.88 9.03
N ALA A 36 -15.69 4.27 8.71
CA ALA A 36 -15.40 5.44 7.91
C ALA A 36 -15.79 5.26 6.44
N LYS A 37 -16.00 6.38 5.73
CA LYS A 37 -16.12 6.39 4.27
C LYS A 37 -14.72 6.52 3.67
N THR A 38 -14.19 5.44 3.10
CA THR A 38 -12.79 5.35 2.65
C THR A 38 -12.66 5.07 1.15
N PRO A 39 -13.37 5.80 0.26
CA PRO A 39 -13.56 5.41 -1.13
C PRO A 39 -12.26 5.24 -1.93
N VAL A 40 -11.22 6.02 -1.60
CA VAL A 40 -9.90 5.92 -2.24
C VAL A 40 -9.24 4.60 -1.88
N ILE A 41 -9.09 4.29 -0.59
CA ILE A 41 -8.48 3.04 -0.11
C ILE A 41 -9.30 1.84 -0.59
N ASP A 42 -10.63 1.91 -0.49
CA ASP A 42 -11.54 0.85 -0.95
C ASP A 42 -11.32 0.54 -2.44
N SER A 43 -11.17 1.57 -3.28
CA SER A 43 -10.92 1.39 -4.71
C SER A 43 -9.55 0.78 -5.00
N LEU A 44 -8.52 1.16 -4.23
CA LEU A 44 -7.16 0.65 -4.40
C LEU A 44 -7.07 -0.83 -4.06
N ILE A 45 -7.65 -1.22 -2.91
CA ILE A 45 -7.73 -2.62 -2.46
C ILE A 45 -8.50 -3.47 -3.48
N LYS A 46 -9.62 -2.96 -4.01
CA LYS A 46 -10.43 -3.70 -5.00
C LYS A 46 -9.71 -3.88 -6.34
N LYS A 47 -8.93 -2.89 -6.78
CA LYS A 47 -8.39 -2.82 -8.15
C LYS A 47 -6.99 -3.40 -8.29
N TYR A 48 -6.17 -3.33 -7.25
CA TYR A 48 -4.75 -3.69 -7.33
C TYR A 48 -4.40 -4.82 -6.35
N PRO A 49 -3.36 -5.61 -6.64
CA PRO A 49 -2.84 -6.61 -5.71
C PRO A 49 -2.49 -5.98 -4.36
N HIS A 50 -2.91 -6.61 -3.28
CA HIS A 50 -2.62 -6.21 -1.91
C HIS A 50 -2.43 -7.47 -1.04
N ALA A 51 -1.81 -7.29 0.11
CA ALA A 51 -1.56 -8.36 1.07
C ALA A 51 -1.68 -7.82 2.50
N GLU A 52 -1.88 -8.73 3.45
CA GLU A 52 -1.85 -8.43 4.89
C GLU A 52 -0.49 -8.82 5.47
N LEU A 53 -0.01 -8.03 6.43
CA LEU A 53 1.25 -8.27 7.11
C LEU A 53 1.01 -8.35 8.62
N LEU A 54 1.77 -9.21 9.29
CA LEU A 54 1.86 -9.18 10.74
C LEU A 54 2.68 -7.95 11.15
N THR A 55 2.05 -7.06 11.92
CA THR A 55 2.65 -5.80 12.38
C THR A 55 2.86 -5.74 13.89
N HIS A 56 2.78 -6.89 14.56
CA HIS A 56 3.02 -7.03 16.00
C HIS A 56 4.12 -8.06 16.28
N GLY A 57 4.64 -8.04 17.51
CA GLY A 57 5.74 -8.91 17.93
C GLY A 57 5.38 -10.40 17.90
N LYS A 58 6.42 -11.23 17.85
CA LYS A 58 6.29 -12.68 18.08
C LYS A 58 6.01 -12.88 19.56
N ARG A 59 4.91 -13.56 19.89
CA ARG A 59 4.72 -14.14 21.22
C ARG A 59 5.46 -15.47 21.30
#